data_AF-A0A3F3MPZ9-F1
#
_entry.id   AF-A0A3F3MPZ9-F1
#
_cell.length_a   1.000
_cell.length_b   1.000
_cell.length_c   1.000
_cell.angle_alpha   90.00
_cell.angle_beta   90.00
_cell.angle_gamma   90.00
#
_symmetry.space_group_name_H-M   'P 1'
#
loop_
_entity.id
_entity.type
_entity.pdbx_description
1 polymer ?
#
loop_
_entity_poly.entity_id
_entity_poly.type
_entity_poly.pdbx_seq_one_letter_code
_entity_poly.pdbx_strand_id
1 'polypeptide(L)'
;CATKPIQNNNDHYLINVLPSCEGSLALSHFNKPGFRRFLGYLLLNKNIRASYESIAQQCQAFERINNTVRTWNFSFIPPNLTGMNIEAYGYYDKLTNTFKVNEIIGFSGLSTHIDKPVYFYHDKFSNASKKSSNTSTIPSKPNHAEPKLNDEDEATPSNRPTIIDSPATLFDFDDPFETRKIADKTGSKNAIIVDDAKEYIDELIGDVNADEPGIGGTVKAGDFEGAKDQTDDAHLYLDRFSAFMQMLYKLEEKYGIQYSLTSKILPTVQGFTKHLKSDNNPRCIAEVHFLHQGQHFILLEVDTSDNANRLSTQLLTIKDMNCWEKNYEKIRKYIVQNTLNWPISFIKEIASRQARFNHPRIDEGQQVAIDDLEGWAKRIYVGLNK
;
A
#
# COMPACT_ATOMS: atom_id res chain seq x y z
N CYS A 1 -16.53 28.18 8.06
CA CYS A 1 -15.70 27.88 9.24
C CYS A 1 -14.31 27.51 8.78
N ALA A 2 -13.29 28.19 9.29
CA ALA A 2 -11.92 28.18 8.80
C ALA A 2 -11.15 26.92 9.23
N THR A 3 -10.72 26.12 8.26
CA THR A 3 -9.55 25.24 8.36
C THR A 3 -9.02 25.01 6.95
N LYS A 4 -7.77 25.39 6.67
CA LYS A 4 -7.07 24.83 5.51
C LYS A 4 -6.95 23.33 5.79
N PRO A 5 -7.51 22.45 4.94
CA PRO A 5 -7.45 21.01 5.18
C PRO A 5 -6.01 20.49 5.15
N ILE A 6 -5.08 21.25 4.55
CA ILE A 6 -3.67 20.88 4.39
C ILE A 6 -2.78 21.87 5.15
N GLN A 7 -1.88 21.34 5.96
CA GLN A 7 -0.82 22.08 6.64
C GLN A 7 0.54 21.56 6.15
N ASN A 8 1.47 22.48 5.86
CA ASN A 8 2.85 22.13 5.49
C ASN A 8 3.73 22.39 6.71
N ASN A 9 4.10 21.32 7.42
CA ASN A 9 5.00 21.37 8.55
C ASN A 9 6.44 21.17 8.08
N ASN A 10 7.43 21.42 8.95
CA ASN A 10 8.84 21.34 8.56
C ASN A 10 9.24 19.95 8.08
N ASP A 11 8.63 18.90 8.63
CA ASP A 11 8.99 17.49 8.44
C ASP A 11 7.91 16.64 7.76
N HIS A 12 6.67 17.12 7.63
CA HIS A 12 5.56 16.40 7.00
C HIS A 12 4.48 17.33 6.46
N TYR A 13 3.62 16.81 5.59
CA TYR A 13 2.33 17.41 5.26
C TYR A 13 1.24 16.81 6.14
N LEU A 14 0.33 17.63 6.67
CA LEU A 14 -0.82 17.17 7.46
C LEU A 14 -2.12 17.46 6.72
N ILE A 15 -2.88 16.42 6.43
CA ILE A 15 -4.20 16.47 5.81
C ILE A 15 -5.26 16.13 6.85
N ASN A 16 -6.12 17.10 7.15
CA ASN A 16 -7.26 16.94 8.05
C ASN A 16 -8.45 16.46 7.22
N VAL A 17 -8.85 15.20 7.42
CA VAL A 17 -10.09 14.67 6.86
C VAL A 17 -11.24 15.32 7.62
N LEU A 18 -12.17 15.95 6.91
CA LEU A 18 -13.26 16.69 7.52
C LEU A 18 -14.41 15.75 7.88
N PRO A 19 -15.10 15.94 9.02
CA PRO A 19 -16.29 15.15 9.37
C PRO A 19 -17.39 15.19 8.32
N SER A 20 -17.47 16.26 7.52
CA SER A 20 -18.41 16.39 6.40
C SER A 20 -18.18 15.36 5.29
N CYS A 21 -17.00 14.75 5.20
CA CYS A 21 -16.70 13.71 4.22
C CYS A 21 -17.26 12.34 4.62
N GLU A 22 -17.61 12.12 5.89
CA GLU A 22 -18.01 10.79 6.37
C GLU A 22 -19.30 10.25 5.75
N GLY A 23 -20.17 11.13 5.24
CA GLY A 23 -21.41 10.73 4.57
C GLY A 23 -21.15 10.09 3.20
N SER A 24 -20.07 10.46 2.53
CA SER A 24 -19.78 10.07 1.14
C SER A 24 -18.44 9.35 0.95
N LEU A 25 -17.62 9.25 2.00
CA LEU A 25 -16.31 8.60 1.99
C LEU A 25 -16.15 7.71 3.23
N ALA A 26 -15.99 6.41 3.01
CA ALA A 26 -15.74 5.47 4.08
C ALA A 26 -14.37 5.71 4.72
N LEU A 27 -14.34 6.01 6.02
CA LEU A 27 -13.09 6.25 6.76
C LEU A 27 -12.13 5.04 6.75
N SER A 28 -12.65 3.83 6.48
CA SER A 28 -11.86 2.61 6.34
C SER A 28 -10.96 2.61 5.09
N HIS A 29 -11.22 3.45 4.07
CA HIS A 29 -10.30 3.67 2.95
C HIS A 29 -8.93 4.15 3.44
N PHE A 30 -8.90 4.97 4.48
CA PHE A 30 -7.66 5.47 5.05
C PHE A 30 -6.81 4.39 5.71
N ASN A 31 -7.31 3.17 5.95
CA ASN A 31 -6.50 2.03 6.40
C ASN A 31 -5.60 1.47 5.28
N LYS A 32 -5.84 1.86 4.02
CA LYS A 32 -5.06 1.40 2.87
C LYS A 32 -3.99 2.44 2.52
N PRO A 33 -2.69 2.11 2.57
CA PRO A 33 -1.61 3.02 2.18
C PRO A 33 -1.77 3.57 0.75
N GLY A 34 -2.22 2.72 -0.18
CA GLY A 34 -2.43 3.11 -1.58
C GLY A 34 -3.48 4.21 -1.74
N PHE A 35 -4.62 4.10 -1.05
CA PHE A 35 -5.64 5.14 -1.02
C PHE A 35 -5.09 6.45 -0.46
N ARG A 36 -4.35 6.38 0.66
CA ARG A 36 -3.70 7.56 1.26
C ARG A 36 -2.72 8.22 0.30
N ARG A 37 -1.95 7.44 -0.46
CA ARG A 37 -1.00 7.96 -1.45
C ARG A 37 -1.71 8.62 -2.62
N PHE A 38 -2.74 7.97 -3.18
CA PHE A 38 -3.58 8.58 -4.23
C PHE A 38 -4.17 9.92 -3.78
N LEU A 39 -4.76 9.97 -2.58
CA LEU A 39 -5.36 11.18 -2.06
C LEU A 39 -4.30 12.26 -1.76
N GLY A 40 -3.14 11.87 -1.23
CA GLY A 40 -2.00 12.78 -1.04
C GLY A 40 -1.53 13.39 -2.35
N TYR A 41 -1.39 12.57 -3.40
CA TYR A 41 -1.01 13.00 -4.74
C TYR A 41 -2.03 13.99 -5.32
N LEU A 42 -3.32 13.66 -5.29
CA LEU A 42 -4.42 14.51 -5.75
C LEU A 42 -4.43 15.88 -5.07
N LEU A 43 -4.14 15.92 -3.76
CA LEU A 43 -4.29 17.14 -2.94
C LEU A 43 -3.02 18.00 -2.87
N LEU A 44 -1.83 17.42 -3.05
CA LEU A 44 -0.55 18.11 -2.89
C LEU A 44 0.16 18.40 -4.21
N ASN A 45 -0.02 17.56 -5.25
CA ASN A 45 0.55 17.85 -6.56
C ASN A 45 -0.26 18.97 -7.23
N LYS A 46 0.38 20.13 -7.44
CA LYS A 46 -0.30 21.34 -7.96
C LYS A 46 -0.92 21.15 -9.34
N ASN A 47 -0.26 20.40 -10.22
CA ASN A 47 -0.73 20.17 -11.59
C ASN A 47 -1.99 19.30 -11.60
N ILE A 48 -1.97 18.21 -10.83
CA ILE A 48 -3.11 17.30 -10.70
C ILE A 48 -4.28 17.97 -9.97
N ARG A 49 -3.98 18.66 -8.87
CA ARG A 49 -4.98 19.40 -8.11
C ARG A 49 -5.69 20.46 -8.95
N ALA A 50 -4.93 21.23 -9.75
CA ALA A 50 -5.51 22.25 -10.62
C ALA A 50 -6.47 21.63 -11.65
N SER A 51 -6.11 20.48 -12.22
CA SER A 51 -7.01 19.73 -13.10
C SER A 51 -8.28 19.30 -12.38
N TYR A 52 -8.18 18.73 -11.17
CA TYR A 52 -9.35 18.29 -10.40
C TYR A 52 -10.26 19.46 -10.02
N GLU A 53 -9.69 20.54 -9.48
CA GLU A 53 -10.44 21.76 -9.09
C GLU A 53 -11.10 22.45 -10.31
N SER A 54 -10.55 22.25 -11.52
CA SER A 54 -11.14 22.80 -12.74
C SER A 54 -12.52 22.22 -13.05
N ILE A 55 -12.87 21.02 -12.58
CA ILE A 55 -14.22 20.44 -12.77
C ILE A 55 -15.28 21.38 -12.18
N ALA A 56 -15.10 21.80 -10.93
CA ALA A 56 -16.04 22.69 -10.26
C ALA A 56 -16.04 24.09 -10.90
N GLN A 57 -14.87 24.60 -11.30
CA GLN A 57 -14.75 25.89 -11.98
C GLN A 57 -15.48 25.89 -13.34
N GLN A 58 -15.32 24.82 -14.13
CA GLN A 58 -15.98 24.64 -15.42
C GLN A 58 -17.49 24.47 -15.24
N CYS A 59 -17.92 23.72 -14.22
CA CYS A 59 -19.34 23.60 -13.87
C CYS A 59 -19.96 24.96 -13.56
N GLN A 60 -19.33 25.76 -12.71
CA GLN A 60 -19.81 27.12 -12.39
C GLN A 60 -19.76 28.08 -13.58
N ALA A 61 -18.76 27.97 -14.45
CA ALA A 61 -18.59 28.87 -15.59
C ALA A 61 -19.56 28.57 -16.74
N PHE A 62 -19.93 27.30 -16.94
CA PHE A 62 -20.69 26.85 -18.11
C PHE A 62 -22.06 26.24 -17.76
N GLU A 63 -22.50 26.31 -16.50
CA GLU A 63 -23.85 25.92 -16.14
C GLU A 63 -24.91 26.79 -16.81
N ARG A 64 -26.03 26.15 -17.16
CA ARG A 64 -27.24 26.83 -17.62
C ARG A 64 -28.38 26.44 -16.70
N ILE A 65 -29.06 27.44 -16.17
CA ILE A 65 -30.22 27.26 -15.30
C ILE A 65 -31.48 27.55 -16.10
N ASN A 66 -32.30 26.52 -16.30
CA ASN A 66 -33.62 26.63 -16.92
C ASN A 66 -34.67 26.19 -15.90
N ASN A 67 -35.44 27.14 -15.36
CA ASN A 67 -36.38 26.93 -14.26
C ASN A 67 -35.70 26.27 -13.04
N THR A 68 -36.08 25.04 -12.71
CA THR A 68 -35.56 24.23 -11.60
C THR A 68 -34.43 23.30 -12.01
N VAL A 69 -34.06 23.26 -13.29
CA VAL A 69 -33.06 22.32 -13.81
C VAL A 69 -31.74 23.04 -14.09
N ARG A 70 -30.68 22.56 -13.44
CA ARG A 70 -29.29 22.94 -13.71
C ARG A 70 -28.72 21.96 -14.73
N THR A 71 -28.21 22.48 -15.84
CA THR A 71 -27.58 21.65 -16.90
C THR A 71 -26.16 22.11 -17.16
N TRP A 72 -25.25 21.16 -17.33
CA TRP A 72 -23.85 21.42 -17.67
C TRP A 72 -23.27 20.21 -18.41
N ASN A 73 -22.42 20.46 -19.40
CA ASN A 73 -21.65 19.42 -20.07
C ASN A 73 -20.36 19.20 -19.27
N PHE A 74 -20.21 18.00 -18.70
CA PHE A 74 -19.00 17.65 -17.95
C PHE A 74 -17.74 17.98 -18.74
N SER A 75 -16.86 18.76 -18.12
CA SER A 75 -15.60 19.21 -18.70
C SER A 75 -14.60 19.57 -17.61
N PHE A 76 -13.31 19.46 -17.94
CA PHE A 76 -12.22 19.81 -17.07
C PHE A 76 -10.99 20.19 -17.90
N ILE A 77 -10.04 20.89 -17.28
CA ILE A 77 -8.74 21.20 -17.86
C ILE A 77 -7.82 20.02 -17.51
N PRO A 78 -7.37 19.21 -18.48
CA PRO A 78 -6.53 18.06 -18.19
C PRO A 78 -5.18 18.49 -17.59
N PRO A 79 -4.58 17.68 -16.71
CA PRO A 79 -3.28 17.99 -16.15
C PRO A 79 -2.19 17.76 -17.20
N ASN A 80 -1.02 18.35 -17.01
CA ASN A 80 0.15 17.99 -17.79
C ASN A 80 0.60 16.57 -17.42
N LEU A 81 0.57 15.64 -18.38
CA LEU A 81 0.96 14.24 -18.20
C LEU A 81 2.27 13.90 -18.94
N THR A 82 3.11 14.90 -19.24
CA THR A 82 4.38 14.68 -19.95
C THR A 82 5.26 13.71 -19.18
N GLY A 83 5.75 12.67 -19.87
CA GLY A 83 6.63 11.65 -19.28
C GLY A 83 5.89 10.47 -18.62
N MET A 84 4.57 10.53 -18.51
CA MET A 84 3.75 9.44 -17.95
C MET A 84 3.32 8.48 -19.06
N ASN A 85 3.18 7.20 -18.72
CA ASN A 85 2.56 6.23 -19.61
C ASN A 85 1.10 6.03 -19.21
N ILE A 86 0.24 5.90 -20.22
CA ILE A 86 -1.18 5.58 -20.04
C ILE A 86 -1.40 4.20 -20.64
N GLU A 87 -1.83 3.25 -19.81
CA GLU A 87 -2.31 1.96 -20.26
C GLU A 87 -3.81 2.06 -20.54
N ALA A 88 -4.24 1.70 -21.75
CA ALA A 88 -5.61 1.89 -22.20
C ALA A 88 -6.05 0.81 -23.19
N TYR A 89 -7.34 0.47 -23.15
CA TYR A 89 -8.00 -0.31 -24.20
C TYR A 89 -8.69 0.61 -25.19
N GLY A 90 -8.60 0.24 -26.47
CA GLY A 90 -9.09 1.10 -27.54
C GLY A 90 -8.89 0.53 -28.92
N TYR A 91 -9.17 1.37 -29.91
CA TYR A 91 -8.99 1.06 -31.32
C TYR A 91 -7.92 1.97 -31.91
N TYR A 92 -6.92 1.35 -32.55
CA TYR A 92 -5.90 2.05 -33.30
C TYR A 92 -6.30 2.14 -34.78
N ASP A 93 -6.51 3.36 -35.26
CA ASP A 93 -6.70 3.62 -36.68
C ASP A 93 -5.35 3.97 -37.33
N LYS A 94 -4.88 3.06 -38.19
CA LYS A 94 -3.63 3.22 -38.93
C LYS A 94 -3.71 4.31 -40.00
N LEU A 95 -4.89 4.61 -40.54
CA LEU A 95 -5.06 5.58 -41.64
C LEU A 95 -4.88 7.00 -41.13
N THR A 96 -5.47 7.30 -39.97
CA THR A 96 -5.37 8.61 -39.32
C THR A 96 -4.21 8.70 -38.34
N ASN A 97 -3.54 7.57 -38.04
CA ASN A 97 -2.53 7.44 -37.00
C ASN A 97 -3.06 7.90 -35.63
N THR A 98 -4.31 7.55 -35.31
CA THR A 98 -4.98 7.94 -34.07
C THR A 98 -5.41 6.72 -33.27
N PHE A 99 -5.25 6.80 -31.94
CA PHE A 99 -5.76 5.80 -31.02
C PHE A 99 -7.00 6.33 -30.31
N LYS A 100 -8.16 5.69 -30.52
CA LYS A 100 -9.38 5.96 -29.75
C LYS A 100 -9.32 5.16 -28.45
N VAL A 101 -9.17 5.85 -27.33
CA VAL A 101 -9.26 5.27 -25.99
C VAL A 101 -10.73 5.03 -25.64
N ASN A 102 -11.08 3.78 -25.32
CA ASN A 102 -12.39 3.43 -24.78
C ASN A 102 -12.34 3.36 -23.24
N GLU A 103 -11.24 2.84 -22.69
CA GLU A 103 -11.05 2.66 -21.26
C GLU A 103 -9.59 2.91 -20.89
N ILE A 104 -9.35 3.63 -19.79
CA ILE A 104 -8.02 3.79 -19.19
C ILE A 104 -7.89 2.77 -18.07
N ILE A 105 -6.87 1.94 -18.17
CA ILE A 105 -6.59 0.83 -17.24
C ILE A 105 -5.60 1.25 -16.18
N GLY A 106 -4.64 2.09 -16.54
CA GLY A 106 -3.70 2.57 -15.56
C GLY A 106 -2.79 3.69 -16.04
N PHE A 107 -2.08 4.25 -15.07
CA PHE A 107 -1.06 5.26 -15.27
C PHE A 107 0.24 4.80 -14.60
N SER A 108 1.35 4.92 -15.33
CA SER A 108 2.67 4.63 -14.80
C SER A 108 3.65 5.77 -15.04
N GLY A 109 4.70 5.82 -14.23
CA GLY A 109 5.66 6.92 -14.26
C GLY A 109 5.11 8.23 -13.70
N LEU A 110 4.22 8.16 -12.69
CA LEU A 110 3.67 9.37 -12.08
C LEU A 110 4.69 10.03 -11.15
N SER A 111 5.13 11.25 -11.48
CA SER A 111 5.92 12.04 -10.55
C SER A 111 5.04 12.84 -9.58
N THR A 112 5.19 12.56 -8.29
CA THR A 112 4.46 13.14 -7.18
C THR A 112 4.93 14.56 -6.88
N HIS A 113 6.24 14.81 -6.94
CA HIS A 113 6.87 16.04 -6.44
C HIS A 113 6.53 16.33 -4.96
N ILE A 114 6.32 15.28 -4.16
CA ILE A 114 6.02 15.37 -2.73
C ILE A 114 7.27 14.95 -1.96
N ASP A 115 7.88 15.92 -1.28
CA ASP A 115 9.21 15.83 -0.66
C ASP A 115 9.19 15.40 0.81
N LYS A 116 8.01 15.21 1.40
CA LYS A 116 7.83 14.87 2.82
C LYS A 116 6.74 13.83 3.01
N PRO A 117 6.79 13.05 4.11
CA PRO A 117 5.68 12.20 4.50
C PRO A 117 4.35 12.95 4.60
N VAL A 118 3.25 12.26 4.32
CA VAL A 118 1.89 12.82 4.37
C VAL A 118 1.08 12.12 5.46
N TYR A 119 0.63 12.89 6.45
CA TYR A 119 -0.14 12.39 7.58
C TYR A 119 -1.61 12.76 7.41
N PHE A 120 -2.48 11.80 7.71
CA PHE A 120 -3.93 11.95 7.67
C PHE A 120 -4.48 11.93 9.09
N TYR A 121 -5.23 12.97 9.43
CA TYR A 121 -5.89 13.10 10.72
C TYR A 121 -7.41 13.09 10.56
N HIS A 122 -8.08 12.41 11.48
CA HIS A 122 -9.52 12.47 11.68
C HIS A 122 -9.84 12.15 13.14
N ASP A 123 -10.80 12.85 13.76
CA ASP A 123 -11.16 12.68 15.18
C ASP A 123 -11.54 11.23 15.53
N LYS A 124 -12.15 10.50 14.57
CA LYS A 124 -12.52 9.08 14.75
C LYS A 124 -11.36 8.09 14.60
N PHE A 125 -10.19 8.52 14.11
CA PHE A 125 -9.02 7.63 14.07
C PHE A 125 -8.53 7.29 15.48
N SER A 126 -8.64 8.21 16.45
CA SER A 126 -8.19 7.98 17.84
C SER A 126 -9.04 6.98 18.63
N ASN A 127 -10.23 6.62 18.15
CA ASN A 127 -11.13 5.69 18.85
C ASN A 127 -10.84 4.21 18.53
N ALA A 128 -10.00 3.92 17.53
CA ALA A 128 -9.64 2.55 17.16
C ALA A 128 -8.68 1.88 18.17
N SER A 129 -7.96 2.65 18.98
CA SER A 129 -6.97 2.14 19.95
C SER A 129 -7.53 1.84 21.36
N LYS A 130 -8.85 1.93 21.57
CA LYS A 130 -9.51 1.56 22.84
C LYS A 130 -10.39 0.31 22.67
N LYS A 131 -9.77 -0.85 22.42
CA LYS A 131 -10.36 -2.13 22.86
C LYS A 131 -9.37 -2.91 23.71
N SER A 132 -9.92 -3.33 24.84
CA SER A 132 -9.33 -3.85 26.05
C SER A 132 -8.68 -5.22 25.91
N SER A 133 -7.81 -5.51 26.86
CA SER A 133 -7.38 -6.84 27.26
C SER A 133 -8.51 -7.89 27.26
N ASN A 134 -8.12 -9.11 26.90
CA ASN A 134 -8.74 -10.42 27.17
C ASN A 134 -9.52 -11.09 26.03
N THR A 135 -9.09 -12.34 25.79
CA THR A 135 -9.76 -13.45 25.10
C THR A 135 -10.08 -13.26 23.62
N SER A 136 -9.15 -13.72 22.78
CA SER A 136 -9.37 -14.02 21.37
C SER A 136 -10.26 -15.27 21.22
N THR A 137 -11.57 -15.09 21.42
CA THR A 137 -12.56 -15.89 20.69
C THR A 137 -12.65 -15.31 19.28
N ILE A 138 -12.20 -16.07 18.29
CA ILE A 138 -12.43 -15.77 16.86
C ILE A 138 -13.95 -15.70 16.69
N PRO A 139 -14.55 -14.53 16.34
CA PRO A 139 -15.95 -14.47 16.01
C PRO A 139 -16.19 -15.33 14.77
N SER A 140 -17.32 -16.03 14.72
CA SER A 140 -17.76 -16.76 13.55
C SER A 140 -17.75 -15.86 12.31
N LYS A 141 -17.26 -16.39 11.18
CA LYS A 141 -17.28 -15.75 9.86
C LYS A 141 -18.68 -15.15 9.60
N PRO A 142 -18.82 -13.84 9.32
CA PRO A 142 -20.10 -13.30 8.87
C PRO A 142 -20.50 -13.98 7.56
N ASN A 143 -21.79 -14.21 7.35
CA ASN A 143 -22.30 -14.55 6.03
C ASN A 143 -21.96 -13.38 5.09
N HIS A 144 -20.97 -13.59 4.22
CA HIS A 144 -20.61 -12.66 3.14
C HIS A 144 -21.71 -12.70 2.07
N ALA A 145 -22.85 -12.07 2.32
CA ALA A 145 -23.66 -11.60 1.20
C ALA A 145 -22.95 -10.36 0.64
N GLU A 146 -22.69 -10.32 -0.66
CA GLU A 146 -22.20 -9.09 -1.29
C GLU A 146 -23.28 -8.00 -1.19
N PRO A 147 -22.91 -6.73 -0.92
CA PRO A 147 -23.87 -5.63 -0.92
C PRO A 147 -24.53 -5.55 -2.31
N LYS A 148 -25.85 -5.45 -2.34
CA LYS A 148 -26.61 -5.28 -3.58
C LYS A 148 -26.85 -3.81 -3.84
N LEU A 149 -26.64 -3.39 -5.07
CA LEU A 149 -27.02 -2.05 -5.53
C LEU A 149 -28.55 -1.94 -5.57
N ASN A 150 -29.08 -0.88 -4.96
CA ASN A 150 -30.47 -0.48 -5.01
C ASN A 150 -30.55 0.92 -5.60
N ASP A 151 -30.91 0.99 -6.89
CA ASP A 151 -31.05 2.23 -7.63
C ASP A 151 -32.43 2.89 -7.44
N GLU A 152 -33.35 2.24 -6.73
CA GLU A 152 -34.73 2.73 -6.51
C GLU A 152 -34.84 3.63 -5.27
N ASP A 153 -34.04 3.34 -4.24
CA ASP A 153 -34.05 4.06 -2.96
C ASP A 153 -32.82 4.96 -2.81
N GLU A 154 -33.00 6.19 -2.32
CA GLU A 154 -31.91 7.16 -2.13
C GLU A 154 -31.00 6.80 -0.94
N ALA A 155 -29.69 7.02 -1.08
CA ALA A 155 -28.72 6.82 -0.01
C ALA A 155 -28.89 7.84 1.13
N THR A 156 -28.68 7.43 2.38
CA THR A 156 -28.70 8.31 3.56
C THR A 156 -27.29 8.67 4.06
N PRO A 157 -27.02 9.94 4.42
CA PRO A 157 -25.74 10.33 5.03
C PRO A 157 -25.64 9.93 6.51
N SER A 158 -26.73 9.42 7.10
CA SER A 158 -26.83 9.11 8.54
C SER A 158 -26.05 7.86 8.93
N ASN A 159 -25.73 7.00 7.95
CA ASN A 159 -25.05 5.72 8.15
C ASN A 159 -23.64 5.74 7.56
N ARG A 160 -22.78 4.85 8.05
CA ARG A 160 -21.42 4.70 7.48
C ARG A 160 -21.52 4.11 6.07
N PRO A 161 -20.81 4.67 5.07
CA PRO A 161 -20.76 4.10 3.74
C PRO A 161 -20.19 2.68 3.75
N THR A 162 -20.71 1.83 2.87
CA THR A 162 -20.24 0.45 2.67
C THR A 162 -19.37 0.40 1.43
N ILE A 163 -18.14 -0.10 1.56
CA ILE A 163 -17.24 -0.27 0.41
C ILE A 163 -17.74 -1.43 -0.44
N ILE A 164 -17.97 -1.16 -1.73
CA ILE A 164 -18.35 -2.11 -2.78
C ILE A 164 -17.10 -2.37 -3.64
N ASP A 165 -16.88 -3.64 -4.00
CA ASP A 165 -15.82 -3.99 -4.93
C ASP A 165 -16.17 -3.52 -6.36
N SER A 166 -15.24 -2.84 -7.01
CA SER A 166 -15.39 -2.33 -8.38
C SER A 166 -14.06 -2.45 -9.15
N PRO A 167 -14.08 -2.43 -10.50
CA PRO A 167 -12.85 -2.30 -11.28
C PRO A 167 -12.11 -1.02 -10.90
N ALA A 168 -10.80 -1.12 -10.66
CA ALA A 168 -9.97 -0.01 -10.24
C ALA A 168 -8.92 0.33 -11.31
N THR A 169 -8.74 1.62 -11.58
CA THR A 169 -7.63 2.10 -12.41
C THR A 169 -6.32 1.95 -11.63
N LEU A 170 -5.30 1.40 -12.27
CA LEU A 170 -3.99 1.15 -11.67
C LEU A 170 -3.13 2.41 -11.69
N PHE A 171 -2.33 2.62 -10.64
CA PHE A 171 -1.42 3.76 -10.55
C PHE A 171 -0.08 3.33 -9.95
N ASP A 172 1.02 3.76 -10.56
CA ASP A 172 2.35 3.70 -9.96
C ASP A 172 3.09 5.05 -10.01
N PHE A 173 3.86 5.30 -8.96
CA PHE A 173 4.64 6.52 -8.76
C PHE A 173 6.13 6.26 -8.90
N ASP A 174 6.84 7.14 -9.62
CA ASP A 174 8.30 7.07 -9.76
C ASP A 174 9.03 7.54 -8.49
N ASP A 175 8.42 8.49 -7.77
CA ASP A 175 8.90 9.06 -6.50
C ASP A 175 7.80 8.92 -5.42
N PRO A 176 7.53 7.69 -4.94
CA PRO A 176 6.52 7.46 -3.92
C PRO A 176 6.92 8.11 -2.60
N PHE A 177 5.92 8.52 -1.83
CA PHE A 177 6.10 9.11 -0.50
C PHE A 177 5.41 8.27 0.58
N GLU A 178 5.89 8.42 1.80
CA GLU A 178 5.34 7.77 2.99
C GLU A 178 4.00 8.39 3.39
N THR A 179 3.04 7.55 3.82
CA THR A 179 1.75 8.02 4.36
C THR A 179 1.43 7.40 5.72
N ARG A 180 0.81 8.17 6.62
CA ARG A 180 0.41 7.67 7.96
C ARG A 180 -0.97 8.16 8.36
N LYS A 181 -1.68 7.37 9.18
CA LYS A 181 -2.82 7.86 9.99
C LYS A 181 -2.33 8.29 11.35
N ILE A 182 -2.80 9.43 11.84
CA ILE A 182 -2.46 9.95 13.15
C ILE A 182 -3.71 10.22 14.00
N ALA A 183 -3.61 9.97 15.31
CA ALA A 183 -4.67 10.23 16.29
C ALA A 183 -4.65 11.68 16.83
N ASP A 184 -3.55 12.40 16.63
CA ASP A 184 -3.32 13.72 17.19
C ASP A 184 -3.37 14.79 16.09
N LYS A 185 -4.26 15.78 16.27
CA LYS A 185 -4.45 16.91 15.36
C LYS A 185 -3.23 17.81 15.23
N THR A 186 -2.32 17.78 16.20
CA THR A 186 -1.12 18.63 16.23
C THR A 186 -0.02 18.14 15.30
N GLY A 187 -0.09 16.89 14.80
CA GLY A 187 0.90 16.36 13.84
C GLY A 187 2.31 16.22 14.41
N SER A 188 2.51 16.28 15.73
CA SER A 188 3.85 16.12 16.34
C SER A 188 4.55 14.84 15.87
N LYS A 189 5.89 14.82 15.80
CA LYS A 189 6.67 13.59 15.55
C LYS A 189 6.34 12.44 16.52
N ASN A 190 5.78 12.78 17.68
CA ASN A 190 5.33 11.84 18.70
C ASN A 190 3.82 11.53 18.61
N ALA A 191 3.14 11.93 17.53
CA ALA A 191 1.73 11.65 17.33
C ALA A 191 1.50 10.14 17.38
N ILE A 192 0.50 9.72 18.16
CA ILE A 192 0.14 8.31 18.28
C ILE A 192 -0.31 7.85 16.89
N ILE A 193 0.48 6.93 16.32
CA ILE A 193 0.16 6.24 15.08
C ILE A 193 -1.04 5.34 15.36
N VAL A 194 -2.08 5.48 14.54
CA VAL A 194 -3.30 4.69 14.68
C VAL A 194 -3.15 3.40 13.90
N ASP A 195 -3.56 2.30 14.53
CA ASP A 195 -3.60 0.98 13.92
C ASP A 195 -4.52 0.99 12.66
N ASP A 196 -4.02 0.55 11.50
CA ASP A 196 -4.81 0.25 10.30
C ASP A 196 -5.50 -1.14 10.41
N ALA A 197 -5.43 -1.80 11.57
CA ALA A 197 -6.15 -3.02 11.88
C ALA A 197 -7.55 -2.93 11.29
N LYS A 198 -7.90 -3.95 10.50
CA LYS A 198 -9.21 -4.06 9.88
C LYS A 198 -10.26 -3.83 10.95
N GLU A 199 -10.87 -2.65 10.92
CA GLU A 199 -12.22 -2.47 11.46
C GLU A 199 -13.12 -3.38 10.62
N TYR A 200 -13.13 -4.68 10.93
CA TYR A 200 -14.24 -5.55 10.61
C TYR A 200 -15.37 -5.07 11.50
N ILE A 201 -16.14 -4.13 10.96
CA ILE A 201 -17.40 -3.76 11.57
C ILE A 201 -18.38 -4.84 11.13
N ASP A 202 -18.82 -5.63 12.10
CA ASP A 202 -19.98 -6.53 12.03
C ASP A 202 -21.26 -5.71 11.79
N GLU A 203 -21.38 -5.05 10.65
CA GLU A 203 -22.63 -4.44 10.22
C GLU A 203 -23.27 -5.34 9.17
N LEU A 204 -24.56 -5.63 9.35
CA LEU A 204 -25.37 -6.30 8.36
C LEU A 204 -25.17 -5.61 7.01
N ILE A 205 -24.69 -6.38 6.04
CA ILE A 205 -24.59 -5.98 4.65
C ILE A 205 -26.03 -5.91 4.14
N GLY A 206 -26.55 -4.68 4.02
CA GLY A 206 -27.84 -4.38 3.42
C GLY A 206 -27.67 -3.84 2.01
N ASP A 207 -28.79 -3.53 1.35
CA ASP A 207 -28.77 -2.87 0.05
C ASP A 207 -28.14 -1.46 0.16
N VAL A 208 -27.40 -1.08 -0.87
CA VAL A 208 -26.61 0.16 -0.93
C VAL A 208 -26.93 0.91 -2.22
N ASN A 209 -26.88 2.25 -2.18
CA ASN A 209 -26.97 3.09 -3.37
C ASN A 209 -25.66 3.88 -3.53
N ALA A 210 -25.10 3.92 -4.74
CA ALA A 210 -23.84 4.59 -5.07
C ALA A 210 -23.99 6.10 -5.41
N ASP A 211 -25.22 6.62 -5.42
CA ASP A 211 -25.51 8.04 -5.61
C ASP A 211 -25.14 8.89 -4.39
N GLU A 212 -25.09 10.22 -4.59
CA GLU A 212 -24.84 11.17 -3.51
C GLU A 212 -25.92 11.05 -2.42
N PRO A 213 -25.55 10.87 -1.13
CA PRO A 213 -26.54 10.65 -0.09
C PRO A 213 -27.40 11.89 0.18
N GLY A 214 -28.71 11.72 0.17
CA GLY A 214 -29.70 12.73 0.50
C GLY A 214 -30.25 12.61 1.92
N ILE A 215 -30.69 13.74 2.49
CA ILE A 215 -31.27 13.79 3.85
C ILE A 215 -32.52 12.91 3.97
N GLY A 216 -33.23 12.65 2.87
CA GLY A 216 -34.41 11.79 2.80
C GLY A 216 -34.14 10.32 2.52
N GLY A 217 -32.88 9.93 2.30
CA GLY A 217 -32.51 8.58 1.90
C GLY A 217 -32.82 7.52 2.96
N THR A 218 -33.04 6.29 2.49
CA THR A 218 -33.48 5.14 3.29
C THR A 218 -32.49 3.98 3.26
N VAL A 219 -31.61 3.92 2.26
CA VAL A 219 -30.57 2.89 2.11
C VAL A 219 -29.17 3.41 2.43
N LYS A 220 -28.20 2.51 2.65
CA LYS A 220 -26.82 2.93 2.96
C LYS A 220 -26.14 3.50 1.71
N ALA A 221 -25.24 4.46 1.91
CA ALA A 221 -24.33 4.91 0.87
C ALA A 221 -23.36 3.77 0.49
N GLY A 222 -23.23 3.51 -0.80
CA GLY A 222 -22.19 2.70 -1.40
C GLY A 222 -20.99 3.58 -1.72
N ASP A 223 -19.80 3.13 -1.33
CA ASP A 223 -18.53 3.75 -1.69
C ASP A 223 -17.69 2.73 -2.47
N PHE A 224 -16.78 3.16 -3.32
CA PHE A 224 -15.97 2.25 -4.12
C PHE A 224 -14.54 2.76 -4.29
N GLU A 225 -13.59 1.84 -4.28
CA GLU A 225 -12.18 2.16 -4.51
C GLU A 225 -11.87 2.18 -6.01
N GLY A 226 -12.08 3.32 -6.67
CA GLY A 226 -11.85 3.47 -8.12
C GLY A 226 -10.37 3.51 -8.54
N ALA A 227 -9.42 3.58 -7.60
CA ALA A 227 -7.99 3.69 -7.88
C ALA A 227 -7.19 2.71 -7.02
N LYS A 228 -6.26 2.00 -7.64
CA LYS A 228 -5.40 1.01 -6.96
C LYS A 228 -3.93 1.31 -7.19
N ASP A 229 -3.25 1.64 -6.11
CA ASP A 229 -1.80 1.84 -6.08
C ASP A 229 -1.06 0.51 -6.19
N GLN A 230 -0.19 0.40 -7.19
CA GLN A 230 0.69 -0.75 -7.45
C GLN A 230 2.18 -0.40 -7.32
N THR A 231 2.51 0.78 -6.79
CA THR A 231 3.88 1.26 -6.66
C THR A 231 4.72 0.31 -5.82
N ASP A 232 5.92 -0.05 -6.31
CA ASP A 232 6.93 -0.77 -5.53
C ASP A 232 7.77 0.23 -4.70
N ASP A 233 7.20 0.68 -3.59
CA ASP A 233 7.80 1.60 -2.63
C ASP A 233 8.62 0.89 -1.56
N ALA A 234 8.90 -0.41 -1.73
CA ALA A 234 9.59 -1.19 -0.71
C ALA A 234 10.97 -0.62 -0.34
N HIS A 235 11.60 0.09 -1.28
CA HIS A 235 12.87 0.77 -1.10
C HIS A 235 12.83 1.85 0.00
N LEU A 236 11.65 2.45 0.26
CA LEU A 236 11.45 3.41 1.36
C LEU A 236 11.67 2.78 2.74
N TYR A 237 11.68 1.45 2.83
CA TYR A 237 11.79 0.70 4.07
C TYR A 237 13.13 -0.05 4.22
N LEU A 238 14.11 0.25 3.35
CA LEU A 238 15.43 -0.41 3.39
C LEU A 238 16.20 -0.16 4.69
N ASP A 239 15.96 0.96 5.35
CA ASP A 239 16.52 1.29 6.66
C ASP A 239 16.19 0.22 7.73
N ARG A 240 15.04 -0.45 7.60
CA ARG A 240 14.61 -1.56 8.47
C ARG A 240 15.47 -2.81 8.33
N PHE A 241 16.23 -2.92 7.25
CA PHE A 241 17.16 -4.01 6.99
C PHE A 241 18.61 -3.66 7.36
N SER A 242 18.83 -2.63 8.18
CA SER A 242 20.19 -2.10 8.49
C SER A 242 21.22 -3.16 8.90
N ALA A 243 20.88 -4.12 9.78
CA ALA A 243 21.80 -5.19 10.17
C ALA A 243 22.09 -6.17 9.01
N PHE A 244 21.07 -6.50 8.21
CA PHE A 244 21.22 -7.33 7.01
C PHE A 244 22.11 -6.63 5.98
N MET A 245 21.90 -5.34 5.74
CA MET A 245 22.73 -4.50 4.87
C MET A 245 24.19 -4.45 5.32
N GLN A 246 24.43 -4.26 6.61
CA GLN A 246 25.79 -4.29 7.17
C GLN A 246 26.47 -5.65 6.98
N MET A 247 25.71 -6.75 7.09
CA MET A 247 26.22 -8.08 6.79
C MET A 247 26.57 -8.23 5.30
N LEU A 248 25.75 -7.70 4.38
CA LEU A 248 26.06 -7.70 2.94
C LEU A 248 27.34 -6.91 2.64
N TYR A 249 27.55 -5.75 3.28
CA TYR A 249 28.81 -5.01 3.17
C TYR A 249 30.01 -5.84 3.65
N LYS A 250 29.85 -6.66 4.69
CA LYS A 250 30.92 -7.59 5.12
C LYS A 250 31.16 -8.71 4.11
N LEU A 251 30.13 -9.17 3.39
CA LEU A 251 30.31 -10.15 2.31
C LEU A 251 31.10 -9.56 1.14
N GLU A 252 30.81 -8.33 0.75
CA GLU A 252 31.54 -7.60 -0.29
C GLU A 252 32.99 -7.33 0.15
N GLU A 253 33.18 -6.70 1.30
CA GLU A 253 34.49 -6.29 1.83
C GLU A 253 35.44 -7.48 2.04
N LYS A 254 34.97 -8.57 2.64
CA LYS A 254 35.85 -9.68 3.04
C LYS A 254 35.97 -10.80 2.01
N TYR A 255 34.94 -11.00 1.20
CA TYR A 255 34.86 -12.14 0.28
C TYR A 255 34.70 -11.74 -1.18
N GLY A 256 34.63 -10.43 -1.49
CA GLY A 256 34.52 -9.94 -2.86
C GLY A 256 33.20 -10.27 -3.53
N ILE A 257 32.14 -10.54 -2.76
CA ILE A 257 30.83 -10.89 -3.30
C ILE A 257 30.12 -9.61 -3.75
N GLN A 258 30.01 -9.45 -5.07
CA GLN A 258 29.17 -8.41 -5.66
C GLN A 258 27.71 -8.87 -5.72
N TYR A 259 26.80 -7.97 -5.37
CA TYR A 259 25.37 -8.29 -5.29
C TYR A 259 24.48 -7.18 -5.81
N SER A 260 23.27 -7.54 -6.24
CA SER A 260 22.17 -6.61 -6.48
C SER A 260 21.08 -6.84 -5.44
N LEU A 261 20.68 -5.77 -4.76
CA LEU A 261 19.62 -5.78 -3.77
C LEU A 261 18.36 -5.14 -4.33
N THR A 262 17.24 -5.84 -4.16
CA THR A 262 15.89 -5.33 -4.34
C THR A 262 15.10 -5.60 -3.07
N SER A 263 13.94 -4.97 -2.95
CA SER A 263 12.98 -5.25 -1.89
C SER A 263 11.59 -5.18 -2.47
N LYS A 264 10.65 -5.95 -1.93
CA LYS A 264 9.24 -5.81 -2.29
C LYS A 264 8.34 -5.92 -1.05
N ILE A 265 7.15 -5.33 -1.12
CA ILE A 265 6.10 -5.52 -0.10
C ILE A 265 5.56 -6.96 -0.13
N LEU A 266 5.21 -7.51 1.03
CA LEU A 266 4.44 -8.74 1.13
C LEU A 266 2.98 -8.50 0.72
N PRO A 267 2.39 -9.35 -0.13
CA PRO A 267 1.08 -9.10 -0.71
C PRO A 267 -0.05 -9.26 0.31
N THR A 268 -1.14 -8.54 0.09
CA THR A 268 -2.40 -8.78 0.80
C THR A 268 -2.95 -10.16 0.42
N VAL A 269 -3.29 -10.97 1.43
CA VAL A 269 -3.95 -12.28 1.24
C VAL A 269 -5.22 -12.31 2.06
N GLN A 270 -6.35 -12.64 1.43
CA GLN A 270 -7.65 -12.69 2.10
C GLN A 270 -7.60 -13.62 3.32
N GLY A 271 -8.08 -13.12 4.47
CA GLY A 271 -8.05 -13.85 5.75
C GLY A 271 -6.73 -13.76 6.53
N PHE A 272 -5.69 -13.11 6.00
CA PHE A 272 -4.38 -13.01 6.67
C PHE A 272 -3.92 -11.56 6.80
N THR A 273 -3.33 -11.20 7.95
CA THR A 273 -2.90 -9.82 8.27
C THR A 273 -1.38 -9.65 8.35
N LYS A 274 -0.60 -10.74 8.26
CA LYS A 274 0.86 -10.73 8.46
C LYS A 274 1.67 -10.04 7.34
N HIS A 275 1.00 -9.59 6.28
CA HIS A 275 1.56 -8.67 5.29
C HIS A 275 1.77 -7.25 5.85
N LEU A 276 1.20 -6.95 7.02
CA LEU A 276 1.42 -5.73 7.79
C LEU A 276 2.27 -6.02 9.03
N LYS A 277 2.93 -4.96 9.51
CA LYS A 277 3.59 -4.90 10.82
C LYS A 277 2.62 -4.47 11.93
N SER A 278 3.08 -4.50 13.18
CA SER A 278 2.30 -3.98 14.33
C SER A 278 1.97 -2.48 14.24
N ASP A 279 2.76 -1.72 13.49
CA ASP A 279 2.55 -0.29 13.19
C ASP A 279 1.73 -0.07 11.89
N ASN A 280 1.26 -1.15 11.27
CA ASN A 280 0.58 -1.21 9.97
C ASN A 280 1.36 -0.72 8.76
N ASN A 281 2.64 -0.47 8.93
CA ASN A 281 3.47 -0.34 7.76
C ASN A 281 3.50 -1.68 7.00
N PRO A 282 3.57 -1.64 5.66
CA PRO A 282 3.78 -2.83 4.87
C PRO A 282 5.02 -3.58 5.37
N ARG A 283 4.86 -4.89 5.55
CA ARG A 283 6.00 -5.78 5.79
C ARG A 283 6.67 -6.06 4.46
N CYS A 284 7.98 -5.88 4.41
CA CYS A 284 8.75 -6.09 3.19
C CYS A 284 9.57 -7.37 3.24
N ILE A 285 10.03 -7.80 2.08
CA ILE A 285 11.03 -8.84 1.90
C ILE A 285 12.15 -8.27 1.02
N ALA A 286 13.38 -8.32 1.52
CA ALA A 286 14.58 -8.00 0.75
C ALA A 286 15.04 -9.25 -0.01
N GLU A 287 15.48 -9.03 -1.23
CA GLU A 287 15.94 -10.04 -2.17
C GLU A 287 17.31 -9.61 -2.70
N VAL A 288 18.31 -10.48 -2.54
CA VAL A 288 19.68 -10.20 -2.95
C VAL A 288 20.13 -11.28 -3.92
N HIS A 289 20.53 -10.86 -5.11
CA HIS A 289 21.08 -11.72 -6.14
C HIS A 289 22.60 -11.53 -6.23
N PHE A 290 23.33 -12.62 -6.35
CA PHE A 290 24.77 -12.57 -6.61
C PHE A 290 25.27 -13.84 -7.29
N LEU A 291 26.37 -13.69 -8.03
CA LEU A 291 27.09 -14.78 -8.67
C LEU A 291 28.33 -15.14 -7.85
N HIS A 292 28.52 -16.42 -7.60
CA HIS A 292 29.74 -16.93 -6.97
C HIS A 292 30.12 -18.26 -7.61
N GLN A 293 31.37 -18.37 -8.07
CA GLN A 293 31.89 -19.58 -8.75
C GLN A 293 31.00 -20.08 -9.90
N GLY A 294 30.41 -19.16 -10.67
CA GLY A 294 29.55 -19.49 -11.81
C GLY A 294 28.12 -19.93 -11.44
N GLN A 295 27.77 -19.92 -10.16
CA GLN A 295 26.43 -20.26 -9.69
C GLN A 295 25.68 -19.01 -9.19
N HIS A 296 24.39 -18.92 -9.53
CA HIS A 296 23.51 -17.85 -9.10
C HIS A 296 22.86 -18.17 -7.76
N PHE A 297 23.02 -17.28 -6.80
CA PHE A 297 22.45 -17.35 -5.46
C PHE A 297 21.44 -16.25 -5.23
N ILE A 298 20.41 -16.59 -4.47
CA ILE A 298 19.39 -15.67 -3.99
C ILE A 298 19.36 -15.74 -2.48
N LEU A 299 19.48 -14.58 -1.82
CA LEU A 299 19.34 -14.44 -0.38
C LEU A 299 18.06 -13.64 -0.10
N LEU A 300 17.19 -14.19 0.74
CA LEU A 300 15.93 -13.57 1.12
C LEU A 300 15.91 -13.25 2.61
N GLU A 301 15.40 -12.07 2.94
CA GLU A 301 15.26 -11.57 4.30
C GLU A 301 13.90 -10.91 4.47
N VAL A 302 13.11 -11.32 5.47
CA VAL A 302 11.79 -10.73 5.74
C VAL A 302 11.94 -9.67 6.82
N ASP A 303 11.25 -8.53 6.66
CA ASP A 303 11.16 -7.50 7.68
C ASP A 303 10.46 -8.06 8.93
N THR A 304 11.22 -8.27 9.99
CA THR A 304 10.73 -8.70 11.31
C THR A 304 11.05 -7.67 12.39
N SER A 305 11.22 -6.40 12.01
CA SER A 305 11.60 -5.31 12.93
C SER A 305 10.57 -5.03 14.03
N ASP A 306 9.33 -5.49 13.85
CA ASP A 306 8.27 -5.47 14.88
C ASP A 306 8.30 -6.66 15.84
N ASN A 307 9.32 -7.54 15.74
CA ASN A 307 9.46 -8.76 16.53
C ASN A 307 8.27 -9.72 16.47
N ALA A 308 7.45 -9.67 15.41
CA ALA A 308 6.26 -10.50 15.29
C ALA A 308 6.57 -12.01 15.18
N ASN A 309 7.65 -12.36 14.46
CA ASN A 309 8.23 -13.69 14.42
C ASN A 309 9.69 -13.57 13.92
N ARG A 310 10.59 -14.46 14.33
CA ARG A 310 11.98 -14.46 13.86
C ARG A 310 12.17 -15.50 12.75
N LEU A 311 12.10 -15.08 11.49
CA LEU A 311 12.51 -15.91 10.37
C LEU A 311 14.02 -15.84 10.23
N SER A 312 14.68 -16.96 9.99
CA SER A 312 16.08 -17.00 9.55
C SER A 312 16.25 -16.37 8.18
N THR A 313 17.43 -15.87 7.85
CA THR A 313 17.79 -15.50 6.47
C THR A 313 17.87 -16.75 5.59
N GLN A 314 17.33 -16.66 4.37
CA GLN A 314 17.12 -17.81 3.49
C GLN A 314 17.98 -17.70 2.24
N LEU A 315 18.95 -18.61 2.09
CA LEU A 315 19.79 -18.72 0.89
C LEU A 315 19.27 -19.82 -0.03
N LEU A 316 19.18 -19.54 -1.32
CA LEU A 316 18.61 -20.40 -2.34
C LEU A 316 19.50 -20.45 -3.60
N THR A 317 19.48 -21.61 -4.26
CA THR A 317 19.81 -21.74 -5.68
C THR A 317 18.59 -22.27 -6.39
N ILE A 318 18.12 -21.57 -7.41
CA ILE A 318 16.86 -21.89 -8.10
C ILE A 318 17.12 -22.84 -9.27
N LYS A 319 16.25 -23.83 -9.44
CA LYS A 319 16.36 -24.84 -10.52
C LYS A 319 16.15 -24.20 -11.90
N ASP A 320 15.17 -23.32 -12.01
CA ASP A 320 14.83 -22.59 -13.24
C ASP A 320 14.59 -21.11 -12.93
N MET A 321 15.57 -20.28 -13.32
CA MET A 321 15.50 -18.83 -13.14
C MET A 321 14.41 -18.17 -13.99
N ASN A 322 13.96 -18.79 -15.09
CA ASN A 322 12.89 -18.22 -15.92
C ASN A 322 11.55 -18.20 -15.19
N CYS A 323 11.36 -19.13 -14.25
CA CYS A 323 10.17 -19.19 -13.41
C CYS A 323 10.32 -18.42 -12.09
N TRP A 324 11.46 -17.75 -11.85
CA TRP A 324 11.77 -17.16 -10.56
C TRP A 324 10.73 -16.13 -10.11
N GLU A 325 10.38 -15.16 -10.95
CA GLU A 325 9.43 -14.10 -10.58
C GLU A 325 8.07 -14.67 -10.13
N LYS A 326 7.53 -15.63 -10.90
CA LYS A 326 6.28 -16.33 -10.56
C LYS A 326 6.39 -17.13 -9.27
N ASN A 327 7.55 -17.76 -9.02
CA ASN A 327 7.79 -18.52 -7.80
C ASN A 327 8.01 -17.59 -6.60
N TYR A 328 8.64 -16.45 -6.80
CA TYR A 328 8.85 -15.42 -5.79
C TYR A 328 7.52 -14.83 -5.33
N GLU A 329 6.61 -14.53 -6.26
CA GLU A 329 5.23 -14.15 -5.94
C GLU A 329 4.51 -15.15 -5.02
N LYS A 330 4.66 -16.45 -5.31
CA LYS A 330 4.11 -17.52 -4.47
C LYS A 330 4.79 -17.59 -3.11
N ILE A 331 6.12 -17.45 -3.04
CA ILE A 331 6.85 -17.40 -1.77
C ILE A 331 6.29 -16.29 -0.89
N ARG A 332 6.14 -15.06 -1.40
CA ARG A 332 5.62 -13.93 -0.63
C ARG A 332 4.20 -14.19 -0.11
N LYS A 333 3.32 -14.74 -0.94
CA LYS A 333 1.96 -15.13 -0.52
C LYS A 333 1.99 -16.19 0.58
N TYR A 334 2.81 -17.22 0.43
CA TYR A 334 2.90 -18.31 1.41
C TYR A 334 3.54 -17.88 2.72
N ILE A 335 4.47 -16.92 2.73
CA ILE A 335 5.01 -16.34 3.97
C ILE A 335 3.87 -15.70 4.79
N VAL A 336 2.96 -14.97 4.12
CA VAL A 336 1.80 -14.35 4.78
C VAL A 336 0.82 -15.41 5.27
N GLN A 337 0.49 -16.40 4.44
CA GLN A 337 -0.43 -17.49 4.79
C GLN A 337 0.09 -18.38 5.91
N ASN A 338 1.39 -18.65 5.94
CA ASN A 338 2.05 -19.43 6.98
C ASN A 338 2.39 -18.59 8.21
N THR A 339 1.81 -17.40 8.34
CA THR A 339 1.97 -16.51 9.49
C THR A 339 3.43 -16.19 9.81
N LEU A 340 4.16 -15.69 8.81
CA LEU A 340 5.60 -15.36 8.90
C LEU A 340 6.45 -16.62 9.12
N ASN A 341 6.33 -17.60 8.23
CA ASN A 341 7.21 -18.76 8.17
C ASN A 341 7.61 -19.04 6.72
N TRP A 342 8.85 -19.51 6.51
CA TRP A 342 9.29 -19.91 5.18
C TRP A 342 8.47 -21.09 4.65
N PRO A 343 7.98 -21.04 3.41
CA PRO A 343 7.23 -22.13 2.80
C PRO A 343 8.16 -23.26 2.35
N ILE A 344 8.72 -24.01 3.31
CA ILE A 344 9.80 -24.98 3.09
C ILE A 344 9.44 -26.04 2.04
N SER A 345 8.20 -26.56 2.06
CA SER A 345 7.76 -27.56 1.08
C SER A 345 7.83 -27.01 -0.34
N PHE A 346 7.32 -25.80 -0.57
CA PHE A 346 7.37 -25.14 -1.87
C PHE A 346 8.81 -24.77 -2.28
N ILE A 347 9.63 -24.29 -1.34
CA ILE A 347 11.03 -23.96 -1.60
C ILE A 347 11.80 -25.20 -2.10
N LYS A 348 11.58 -26.38 -1.52
CA LYS A 348 12.22 -27.64 -1.96
C LYS A 348 11.83 -28.04 -3.39
N GLU A 349 10.64 -27.67 -3.83
CA GLU A 349 10.18 -27.93 -5.20
C GLU A 349 10.96 -27.06 -6.21
N ILE A 350 11.20 -25.79 -5.89
CA ILE A 350 11.76 -24.81 -6.84
C ILE A 350 13.28 -24.62 -6.72
N ALA A 351 13.88 -24.91 -5.56
CA ALA A 351 15.29 -24.69 -5.28
C ALA A 351 16.09 -25.99 -5.40
N SER A 352 17.23 -25.96 -6.09
CA SER A 352 18.19 -27.06 -6.12
C SER A 352 19.00 -27.11 -4.82
N ARG A 353 19.23 -25.94 -4.20
CA ARG A 353 19.91 -25.82 -2.91
C ARG A 353 19.19 -24.84 -2.00
N GLN A 354 19.17 -25.16 -0.70
CA GLN A 354 18.58 -24.32 0.34
C GLN A 354 19.47 -24.33 1.60
N ALA A 355 19.74 -23.15 2.16
CA ALA A 355 20.34 -23.01 3.49
C ALA A 355 19.63 -21.91 4.30
N ARG A 356 19.63 -22.05 5.62
CA ARG A 356 19.03 -21.07 6.55
C ARG A 356 20.05 -20.61 7.56
N PHE A 357 20.08 -19.31 7.82
CA PHE A 357 21.03 -18.71 8.76
C PHE A 357 20.28 -17.96 9.83
N ASN A 358 20.49 -18.36 11.09
CA ASN A 358 19.93 -17.62 12.21
C ASN A 358 20.62 -16.26 12.32
N HIS A 359 19.81 -15.27 12.69
CA HIS A 359 20.26 -13.92 13.00
C HIS A 359 21.28 -13.92 14.13
N PRO A 360 22.22 -12.97 14.13
CA PRO A 360 23.04 -12.70 15.29
C PRO A 360 22.19 -12.32 16.50
N ARG A 361 22.76 -12.42 17.70
CA ARG A 361 22.11 -11.84 18.88
C ARG A 361 22.13 -10.32 18.73
N ILE A 362 21.01 -9.72 19.11
CA ILE A 362 20.86 -8.27 19.14
C ILE A 362 21.01 -7.89 20.61
N ASP A 363 21.95 -7.00 20.92
CA ASP A 363 22.15 -6.50 22.28
C ASP A 363 20.99 -5.59 22.70
N GLU A 364 20.92 -5.26 24.00
CA GLU A 364 19.82 -4.47 24.59
C GLU A 364 19.59 -3.10 23.91
N GLY A 365 20.59 -2.58 23.18
CA GLY A 365 20.52 -1.35 22.40
C GLY A 365 20.04 -1.48 20.94
N GLN A 366 19.51 -2.64 20.52
CA GLN A 366 19.10 -2.92 19.12
C GLN A 366 20.21 -2.82 18.06
N GLN A 367 21.47 -2.77 18.48
CA GLN A 367 22.63 -2.82 17.59
C GLN A 367 23.25 -4.22 17.62
N VAL A 368 23.75 -4.66 16.47
CA VAL A 368 24.48 -5.93 16.35
C VAL A 368 25.96 -5.64 16.49
N ALA A 369 26.66 -6.38 17.37
CA ALA A 369 28.10 -6.27 17.50
C ALA A 369 28.80 -6.58 16.16
N ILE A 370 29.93 -5.89 15.89
CA ILE A 370 30.67 -6.07 14.63
C ILE A 370 31.09 -7.52 14.44
N ASP A 371 31.62 -8.17 15.47
CA ASP A 371 32.04 -9.58 15.43
C ASP A 371 30.89 -10.54 15.07
N ASP A 372 29.68 -10.21 15.51
CA ASP A 372 28.47 -10.97 15.26
C ASP A 372 27.98 -10.82 13.81
N LEU A 373 28.10 -9.62 13.23
CA LEU A 373 27.87 -9.37 11.80
C LEU A 373 28.88 -10.13 10.93
N GLU A 374 30.16 -10.11 11.30
CA GLU A 374 31.21 -10.86 10.61
C GLU A 374 30.98 -12.37 10.68
N GLY A 375 30.59 -12.87 11.85
CA GLY A 375 30.21 -14.26 12.04
C GLY A 375 29.05 -14.66 11.13
N TRP A 376 28.08 -13.77 10.94
CA TRP A 376 26.94 -14.02 10.05
C TRP A 376 27.34 -14.04 8.57
N ALA A 377 28.11 -13.04 8.11
CA ALA A 377 28.66 -13.01 6.76
C ALA A 377 29.49 -14.28 6.47
N LYS A 378 30.34 -14.69 7.41
CA LYS A 378 31.13 -15.93 7.30
C LYS A 378 30.25 -17.18 7.15
N ARG A 379 29.17 -17.29 7.94
CA ARG A 379 28.22 -18.42 7.82
C ARG A 379 27.59 -18.47 6.43
N ILE A 380 27.17 -17.33 5.89
CA ILE A 380 26.61 -17.24 4.54
C ILE A 380 27.66 -17.65 3.51
N TYR A 381 28.86 -17.06 3.55
CA TYR A 381 29.96 -17.39 2.63
C TYR A 381 30.32 -18.88 2.64
N VAL A 382 30.43 -19.49 3.83
CA VAL A 382 30.65 -20.95 3.94
C VAL A 382 29.49 -21.72 3.31
N GLY A 383 28.26 -21.26 3.48
CA GLY A 383 27.08 -21.84 2.84
C GLY A 383 27.02 -21.66 1.32
N LEU A 384 27.83 -20.77 0.73
CA LEU A 384 27.96 -20.66 -0.73
C LEU A 384 28.72 -21.86 -1.32
N ASN A 385 29.70 -22.37 -0.58
CA ASN A 385 30.64 -23.41 -1.01
C ASN A 385 30.22 -24.85 -0.63
N LYS A 386 29.06 -25.02 0.00
CA LYS A 386 28.45 -26.33 0.31
C LYS A 386 27.48 -26.73 -0.77
#